data_AF-A0A1Z9JG24-F1
#
_entry.id   AF-A0A1Z9JG24-F1
#
_cell.length_a   1.000
_cell.length_b   1.000
_cell.length_c   1.000
_cell.angle_alpha   90.00
_cell.angle_beta   90.00
_cell.angle_gamma   90.00
#
_symmetry.space_group_name_H-M   'P 1'
#
loop_
_entity.id
_entity.type
_entity.pdbx_description
1 polymer ?
#
loop_
_entity_poly.entity_id
_entity_poly.type
_entity_poly.pdbx_seq_one_letter_code
_entity_poly.pdbx_strand_id
1 'polypeptide(L)'
;MSISLVGIDIESGGLDGYIEIDGQRVHGAAYYPILEIGVLVATSDLQKADAFSVGIRQSQESLDKMDPWAKEQHEKSGLLEVLAEGGGHNYLADSVEDAAAYIIQRLESVGAMPYDRKERTGSIVFGNSVGFDMNFIGAQMPELANHFHYRKIDISAIALLERTAWNWVGFNPPEKQYGHTALADIQESFDELKSYTKTLQTMIENMKL
;
A
#
# COMPACT_ATOMS: atom_id res chain seq x y z
N MET A 1 8.67 -14.04 -17.71
CA MET A 1 7.94 -14.01 -16.41
C MET A 1 6.59 -13.35 -16.65
N SER A 2 5.54 -13.63 -15.88
CA SER A 2 4.25 -12.92 -16.00
C SER A 2 4.30 -11.57 -15.29
N ILE A 3 3.28 -10.74 -15.48
CA ILE A 3 3.05 -9.56 -14.64
C ILE A 3 2.41 -10.02 -13.33
N SER A 4 2.90 -9.48 -12.21
CA SER A 4 2.27 -9.61 -10.90
C SER A 4 1.81 -8.24 -10.43
N LEU A 5 0.64 -8.20 -9.81
CA LEU A 5 0.09 -7.02 -9.14
C LEU A 5 0.42 -7.12 -7.66
N VAL A 6 1.03 -6.08 -7.11
CA VAL A 6 1.39 -6.03 -5.69
C VAL A 6 0.68 -4.83 -5.06
N GLY A 7 -0.30 -5.12 -4.23
CA GLY A 7 -1.00 -4.14 -3.41
C GLY A 7 -0.14 -3.73 -2.23
N ILE A 8 -0.05 -2.44 -1.97
CA ILE A 8 0.58 -1.88 -0.77
C ILE A 8 -0.34 -0.83 -0.15
N ASP A 9 -0.43 -0.88 1.17
CA ASP A 9 -0.98 0.16 2.04
C ASP A 9 -0.06 0.27 3.28
N ILE A 10 0.15 1.49 3.79
CA ILE A 10 0.96 1.72 4.99
C ILE A 10 0.21 2.50 6.06
N GLU A 11 0.51 2.17 7.32
CA GLU A 11 0.24 3.07 8.44
C GLU A 11 1.52 3.85 8.77
N SER A 12 1.47 5.17 8.69
CA SER A 12 2.61 6.05 8.96
C SER A 12 2.38 6.92 10.20
N GLY A 13 3.48 7.45 10.75
CA GLY A 13 3.47 8.40 11.85
C GLY A 13 3.09 9.83 11.47
N GLY A 14 2.68 10.09 10.23
CA GLY A 14 2.34 11.43 9.72
C GLY A 14 2.19 11.47 8.21
N LEU A 15 1.92 12.65 7.66
CA LEU A 15 1.71 12.84 6.22
C LEU A 15 3.03 13.00 5.44
N ASP A 16 2.99 12.78 4.12
CA ASP A 16 4.16 12.89 3.23
C ASP A 16 4.50 14.32 2.82
N GLY A 17 3.71 15.31 3.24
CA GLY A 17 3.96 16.73 2.97
C GLY A 17 5.26 17.26 3.58
N TYR A 18 5.72 18.43 3.11
CA TYR A 18 6.87 19.10 3.72
C TYR A 18 6.52 19.70 5.08
N ILE A 19 7.40 19.49 6.06
CA ILE A 19 7.32 20.00 7.43
C ILE A 19 8.57 20.81 7.77
N GLU A 20 8.50 21.60 8.85
CA GLU A 20 9.62 22.36 9.38
C GLU A 20 10.12 21.73 10.68
N ILE A 21 11.40 21.33 10.70
CA ILE A 21 12.08 20.76 11.86
C ILE A 21 13.34 21.57 12.09
N ASP A 22 13.47 22.19 13.26
CA ASP A 22 14.62 23.05 13.63
C ASP A 22 14.99 24.10 12.57
N GLY A 23 13.97 24.71 11.94
CA GLY A 23 14.14 25.71 10.88
C GLY A 23 14.55 25.14 9.51
N GLN A 24 14.57 23.81 9.36
CA GLN A 24 14.84 23.12 8.10
C GLN A 24 13.57 22.50 7.53
N ARG A 25 13.41 22.61 6.21
CA ARG A 25 12.31 21.99 5.50
C ARG A 25 12.64 20.53 5.17
N VAL A 26 11.89 19.60 5.73
CA VAL A 26 12.07 18.15 5.57
C VAL A 26 10.81 17.55 4.92
N HIS A 27 10.98 16.56 4.05
CA HIS A 27 9.83 15.84 3.47
C HIS A 27 9.30 14.84 4.50
N GLY A 28 8.00 14.87 4.80
CA GLY A 28 7.40 14.04 5.85
C GLY A 28 7.62 12.55 5.65
N ALA A 29 7.61 12.09 4.40
CA ALA A 29 7.91 10.70 4.04
C ALA A 29 9.32 10.22 4.45
N ALA A 30 10.28 11.14 4.64
CA ALA A 30 11.63 10.82 5.11
C ALA A 30 11.81 11.06 6.61
N TYR A 31 10.80 11.63 7.28
CA TYR A 31 10.87 12.02 8.68
C TYR A 31 10.00 11.15 9.59
N TYR A 32 8.73 10.96 9.22
CA TYR A 32 7.77 10.18 10.00
C TYR A 32 8.02 8.68 9.81
N PRO A 33 7.85 7.86 10.88
CA PRO A 33 8.06 6.43 10.76
C PRO A 33 6.97 5.73 9.95
N ILE A 34 7.32 4.62 9.33
CA ILE A 34 6.37 3.60 8.85
C ILE A 34 6.15 2.63 10.02
N LEU A 35 4.88 2.37 10.35
CA LEU A 35 4.46 1.55 11.51
C LEU A 35 4.04 0.15 11.07
N GLU A 36 3.21 0.08 10.02
CA GLU A 36 2.67 -1.16 9.46
C GLU A 36 2.68 -1.08 7.93
N ILE A 37 2.86 -2.22 7.27
CA ILE A 37 2.69 -2.39 5.82
C ILE A 37 1.77 -3.58 5.56
N GLY A 38 0.67 -3.34 4.84
CA GLY A 38 -0.18 -4.36 4.27
C GLY A 38 0.27 -4.68 2.85
N VAL A 39 0.46 -5.97 2.55
CA VAL A 39 0.86 -6.43 1.21
C VAL A 39 -0.13 -7.46 0.69
N LEU A 40 -0.55 -7.30 -0.58
CA LEU A 40 -1.40 -8.26 -1.28
C LEU A 40 -0.78 -8.58 -2.64
N VAL A 41 -0.60 -9.86 -2.95
CA VAL A 41 -0.09 -10.28 -4.26
C VAL A 41 -1.21 -10.89 -5.08
N ALA A 42 -1.37 -10.44 -6.31
CA ALA A 42 -2.34 -10.98 -7.25
C ALA A 42 -1.73 -11.18 -8.64
N THR A 43 -2.30 -12.09 -9.40
CA THR A 43 -2.02 -12.27 -10.82
C THR A 43 -2.69 -11.16 -11.65
N SER A 44 -2.30 -11.01 -12.91
CA SER A 44 -2.86 -9.98 -13.81
C SER A 44 -4.36 -10.13 -14.12
N ASP A 45 -4.94 -11.31 -13.87
CA ASP A 45 -6.38 -11.61 -13.94
C ASP A 45 -7.09 -11.46 -12.58
N LEU A 46 -6.46 -10.73 -11.65
CA LEU A 46 -7.00 -10.39 -10.33
C LEU A 46 -7.35 -11.61 -9.48
N GLN A 47 -6.56 -12.68 -9.59
CA GLN A 47 -6.61 -13.80 -8.65
C GLN A 47 -5.60 -13.56 -7.54
N LYS A 48 -6.07 -13.59 -6.28
CA LYS A 48 -5.21 -13.41 -5.10
C LYS A 48 -4.26 -14.60 -4.96
N ALA A 49 -2.97 -14.32 -4.87
CA ALA A 49 -1.90 -15.30 -4.70
C ALA A 49 -1.38 -15.35 -3.26
N ASP A 50 -1.22 -14.20 -2.61
CA ASP A 50 -0.80 -14.10 -1.20
C ASP A 50 -1.32 -12.80 -0.57
N ALA A 51 -1.32 -12.72 0.76
CA ALA A 51 -1.48 -11.47 1.49
C ALA A 51 -0.96 -11.59 2.91
N PHE A 52 -0.27 -10.55 3.37
CA PHE A 52 0.38 -10.54 4.67
C PHE A 52 0.61 -9.10 5.16
N SER A 53 0.75 -8.94 6.47
CA SER A 53 1.15 -7.68 7.09
C SER A 53 2.54 -7.75 7.72
N VAL A 54 3.23 -6.63 7.72
CA VAL A 54 4.51 -6.43 8.38
C VAL A 54 4.41 -5.25 9.34
N GLY A 55 4.53 -5.52 10.63
CA GLY A 55 4.70 -4.48 11.64
C GLY A 55 6.16 -4.08 11.78
N ILE A 56 6.44 -2.84 12.18
CA ILE A 56 7.79 -2.35 12.42
C ILE A 56 7.89 -1.81 13.85
N ARG A 57 8.77 -2.41 14.66
CA ARG A 57 9.00 -1.95 16.03
C ARG A 57 9.51 -0.52 16.04
N GLN A 58 8.96 0.30 16.93
CA GLN A 58 9.34 1.70 17.06
C GLN A 58 10.12 1.94 18.34
N SER A 59 11.24 2.65 18.23
CA SER A 59 11.90 3.24 19.40
C SER A 59 11.07 4.40 19.95
N GLN A 60 11.29 4.77 21.22
CA GLN A 60 10.62 5.93 21.79
C GLN A 60 10.91 7.22 20.99
N GLU A 61 12.15 7.39 20.51
CA GLU A 61 12.52 8.52 19.66
C GLU A 61 11.70 8.57 18.36
N SER A 62 11.41 7.40 17.77
CA SER A 62 10.58 7.30 16.57
C SER A 62 9.13 7.67 16.85
N LEU A 63 8.58 7.19 17.97
CA LEU A 63 7.22 7.53 18.41
C LEU A 63 7.07 9.02 18.78
N ASP A 64 8.14 9.64 19.27
CA ASP A 64 8.16 11.06 19.63
C ASP A 64 8.18 11.97 18.38
N LYS A 65 8.57 11.45 17.21
CA LYS A 65 8.52 12.18 15.93
C LYS A 65 7.12 12.21 15.31
N MET A 66 6.20 11.36 15.75
CA MET A 66 4.88 11.24 15.14
C MET A 66 4.10 12.55 15.22
N ASP A 67 3.34 12.84 14.17
CA ASP A 67 2.34 13.89 14.19
C ASP A 67 1.30 13.61 15.30
N PRO A 68 0.86 14.63 16.07
CA PRO A 68 -0.07 14.43 17.18
C PRO A 68 -1.38 13.75 16.78
N TRP A 69 -1.92 14.06 15.60
CA TRP A 69 -3.15 13.45 15.13
C TRP A 69 -2.93 11.97 14.77
N ALA A 70 -1.84 11.66 14.05
CA ALA A 70 -1.50 10.28 13.71
C ALA A 70 -1.28 9.44 14.97
N LYS A 71 -0.55 9.98 15.96
CA LYS A 71 -0.35 9.32 17.24
C LYS A 71 -1.67 9.03 17.97
N GLU A 72 -2.57 10.00 18.04
CA GLU A 72 -3.88 9.81 18.66
C GLU A 72 -4.71 8.74 17.94
N GLN A 73 -4.69 8.68 16.60
CA GLN A 73 -5.41 7.64 15.86
C GLN A 73 -4.83 6.25 16.12
N HIS A 74 -3.50 6.11 16.11
CA HIS A 74 -2.83 4.82 16.32
C HIS A 74 -2.90 4.33 17.75
N GLU A 75 -3.01 5.23 18.73
CA GLU A 75 -3.34 4.88 20.12
C GLU A 75 -4.79 4.36 20.23
N LYS A 76 -5.74 4.98 19.53
CA LYS A 76 -7.14 4.54 19.54
C LYS A 76 -7.39 3.22 18.81
N SER A 77 -6.69 2.97 17.71
CA SER A 77 -6.78 1.69 16.99
C SER A 77 -6.09 0.55 17.74
N GLY A 78 -5.19 0.86 18.67
CA GLY A 78 -4.37 -0.11 19.40
C GLY A 78 -3.11 -0.54 18.65
N LEU A 79 -2.83 0.05 17.48
CA LEU A 79 -1.66 -0.32 16.66
C LEU A 79 -0.34 -0.19 17.43
N LEU A 80 -0.16 0.91 18.19
CA LEU A 80 1.08 1.13 18.94
C LEU A 80 1.30 0.07 20.04
N GLU A 81 0.22 -0.38 20.69
CA GLU A 81 0.25 -1.44 21.71
C GLU A 81 0.60 -2.78 21.05
N VAL A 82 -0.06 -3.12 19.94
CA VAL A 82 0.19 -4.36 19.18
C VAL A 82 1.65 -4.46 18.73
N LEU A 83 2.24 -3.36 18.24
CA LEU A 83 3.65 -3.32 17.85
C LEU A 83 4.60 -3.46 19.04
N ALA A 84 4.27 -2.88 20.19
CA ALA A 84 5.06 -2.98 21.42
C ALA A 84 5.06 -4.41 21.98
N GLU A 85 3.88 -5.04 22.06
CA GLU A 85 3.72 -6.43 22.52
C GLU A 85 4.26 -7.46 21.52
N GLY A 86 4.39 -7.03 20.26
CA GLY A 86 4.95 -7.80 19.17
C GLY A 86 4.01 -8.85 18.59
N GLY A 87 2.72 -8.53 18.54
CA GLY A 87 1.68 -9.38 17.96
C GLY A 87 1.06 -8.81 16.69
N GLY A 88 -0.03 -9.43 16.22
CA GLY A 88 -0.95 -8.86 15.23
C GLY A 88 -0.51 -8.90 13.75
N HIS A 89 0.75 -9.20 13.46
CA HIS A 89 1.29 -9.17 12.11
C HIS A 89 1.88 -10.52 11.68
N ASN A 90 1.95 -10.77 10.37
CA ASN A 90 2.61 -11.98 9.87
C ASN A 90 4.13 -11.96 10.10
N TYR A 91 4.71 -10.77 10.13
CA TYR A 91 6.11 -10.54 10.49
C TYR A 91 6.23 -9.23 11.27
N LEU A 92 7.17 -9.20 12.21
CA LEU A 92 7.49 -8.02 12.99
C LEU A 92 8.97 -7.72 12.82
N ALA A 93 9.26 -6.63 12.14
CA ALA A 93 10.60 -6.18 11.84
C ALA A 93 11.15 -5.29 12.96
N ASP A 94 12.45 -5.37 13.21
CA ASP A 94 13.16 -4.46 14.13
C ASP A 94 13.55 -3.14 13.45
N SER A 95 13.51 -3.09 12.10
CA SER A 95 13.88 -1.92 11.29
C SER A 95 13.11 -1.88 9.96
N VAL A 96 13.18 -0.74 9.26
CA VAL A 96 12.60 -0.58 7.92
C VAL A 96 13.33 -1.43 6.88
N GLU A 97 14.63 -1.65 7.07
CA GLU A 97 15.47 -2.51 6.23
C GLU A 97 15.08 -3.98 6.38
N ASP A 98 14.85 -4.46 7.61
CA ASP A 98 14.40 -5.83 7.87
C ASP A 98 13.00 -6.07 7.28
N ALA A 99 12.11 -5.08 7.39
CA ALA A 99 10.79 -5.12 6.77
C ALA A 99 10.88 -5.22 5.25
N ALA A 100 11.69 -4.36 4.62
CA ALA A 100 11.90 -4.37 3.18
C ALA A 100 12.47 -5.71 2.68
N ALA A 101 13.49 -6.23 3.35
CA ALA A 101 14.11 -7.51 3.01
C ALA A 101 13.11 -8.68 3.13
N TYR A 102 12.31 -8.71 4.19
CA TYR A 102 11.26 -9.71 4.37
C TYR A 102 10.19 -9.63 3.26
N ILE A 103 9.71 -8.42 2.95
CA ILE A 103 8.70 -8.21 1.90
C ILE A 103 9.24 -8.70 0.56
N ILE A 104 10.46 -8.30 0.16
CA ILE A 104 11.08 -8.74 -1.09
C ILE A 104 11.18 -10.27 -1.14
N GLN A 105 11.72 -10.89 -0.08
CA GLN A 105 11.84 -12.34 0.00
C GLN A 105 10.47 -13.03 -0.17
N ARG A 106 9.44 -12.49 0.49
CA ARG A 106 8.09 -13.05 0.41
C ARG A 106 7.48 -12.89 -0.98
N LEU A 107 7.63 -11.72 -1.60
CA LEU A 107 7.19 -11.45 -2.98
C LEU A 107 7.83 -12.43 -3.97
N GLU A 108 9.15 -12.61 -3.90
CA GLU A 108 9.88 -13.54 -4.78
C GLU A 108 9.45 -14.99 -4.56
N SER A 109 9.17 -15.38 -3.30
CA SER A 109 8.72 -16.74 -2.96
C SER A 109 7.38 -17.13 -3.63
N VAL A 110 6.55 -16.14 -3.96
CA VAL A 110 5.27 -16.34 -4.67
C VAL A 110 5.33 -15.91 -6.15
N GLY A 111 6.54 -15.69 -6.68
CA GLY A 111 6.77 -15.38 -8.09
C GLY A 111 6.53 -13.92 -8.49
N ALA A 112 6.33 -13.01 -7.52
CA ALA A 112 6.30 -11.57 -7.78
C ALA A 112 7.73 -11.02 -7.86
N MET A 113 8.38 -11.25 -8.99
CA MET A 113 9.77 -10.86 -9.24
C MET A 113 9.94 -9.35 -9.44
N PRO A 114 11.16 -8.81 -9.25
CA PRO A 114 11.46 -7.42 -9.57
C PRO A 114 11.09 -7.08 -11.02
N TYR A 115 10.68 -5.84 -11.26
CA TYR A 115 10.27 -5.42 -12.60
C TYR A 115 11.45 -5.36 -13.57
N ASP A 116 11.37 -6.14 -14.66
CA ASP A 116 12.31 -6.08 -15.77
C ASP A 116 11.80 -5.12 -16.87
N ARG A 117 12.52 -4.03 -17.08
CA ARG A 117 12.18 -3.00 -18.08
C ARG A 117 12.32 -3.48 -19.53
N LYS A 118 13.25 -4.40 -19.82
CA LYS A 118 13.49 -4.91 -21.18
C LYS A 118 12.40 -5.89 -21.56
N GLU A 119 12.10 -6.81 -20.66
CA GLU A 119 11.08 -7.84 -20.89
C GLU A 119 9.66 -7.32 -20.67
N ARG A 120 9.51 -6.20 -19.94
CA ARG A 120 8.23 -5.62 -19.54
C ARG A 120 7.40 -6.62 -18.72
N THR A 121 8.07 -7.29 -17.79
CA THR A 121 7.50 -8.33 -16.90
C THR A 121 7.90 -8.07 -15.45
N GLY A 122 7.27 -8.74 -14.48
CA GLY A 122 7.50 -8.53 -13.05
C GLY A 122 6.41 -7.70 -12.38
N SER A 123 6.77 -7.01 -11.30
CA SER A 123 5.78 -6.47 -10.36
C SER A 123 5.35 -5.02 -10.64
N ILE A 124 4.03 -4.79 -10.64
CA ILE A 124 3.41 -3.44 -10.69
C ILE A 124 2.67 -3.21 -9.38
N VAL A 125 2.97 -2.09 -8.72
CA VAL A 125 2.33 -1.75 -7.44
C VAL A 125 0.95 -1.11 -7.65
N PHE A 126 0.01 -1.40 -6.76
CA PHE A 126 -1.33 -0.80 -6.73
C PHE A 126 -1.77 -0.46 -5.30
N GLY A 127 -2.79 0.40 -5.18
CA GLY A 127 -3.42 0.77 -3.91
C GLY A 127 -4.34 1.99 -4.10
N ASN A 128 -5.16 2.32 -3.10
CA ASN A 128 -5.86 3.59 -3.08
C ASN A 128 -4.86 4.70 -2.73
N SER A 129 -4.73 5.74 -3.57
CA SER A 129 -3.81 6.86 -3.29
C SER A 129 -2.35 6.43 -3.11
N VAL A 130 -1.97 5.30 -3.73
CA VAL A 130 -0.68 4.58 -3.58
C VAL A 130 0.58 5.42 -3.79
N GLY A 131 0.43 6.63 -4.35
CA GLY A 131 1.50 7.62 -4.38
C GLY A 131 2.01 7.98 -2.98
N PHE A 132 1.12 8.10 -2.00
CA PHE A 132 1.45 8.38 -0.61
C PHE A 132 2.35 7.29 -0.02
N ASP A 133 1.91 6.03 -0.07
CA ASP A 133 2.64 4.87 0.45
C ASP A 133 4.02 4.76 -0.19
N MET A 134 4.05 4.93 -1.51
CA MET A 134 5.28 4.80 -2.29
C MET A 134 6.24 5.98 -2.11
N ASN A 135 5.79 7.12 -1.59
CA ASN A 135 6.69 8.20 -1.18
C ASN A 135 7.46 7.81 0.09
N PHE A 136 6.79 7.21 1.07
CA PHE A 136 7.42 6.67 2.29
C PHE A 136 8.36 5.50 1.98
N ILE A 137 7.89 4.52 1.20
CA ILE A 137 8.70 3.38 0.78
C ILE A 137 9.89 3.85 -0.06
N GLY A 138 9.71 4.83 -0.95
CA GLY A 138 10.81 5.39 -1.73
C GLY A 138 11.87 6.11 -0.88
N ALA A 139 11.46 6.77 0.19
CA ALA A 139 12.36 7.49 1.08
C ALA A 139 13.09 6.58 2.08
N GLN A 140 12.43 5.54 2.59
CA GLN A 140 12.93 4.73 3.71
C GLN A 140 13.30 3.29 3.31
N MET A 141 12.75 2.76 2.21
CA MET A 141 12.93 1.37 1.76
C MET A 141 13.28 1.31 0.26
N PRO A 142 14.40 1.93 -0.18
CA PRO A 142 14.71 2.11 -1.60
C PRO A 142 14.85 0.80 -2.37
N GLU A 143 15.31 -0.28 -1.74
CA GLU A 143 15.40 -1.60 -2.36
C GLU A 143 14.01 -2.15 -2.72
N LEU A 144 13.05 -2.04 -1.80
CA LEU A 144 11.66 -2.43 -2.04
C LEU A 144 11.02 -1.52 -3.10
N ALA A 145 11.26 -0.21 -3.05
CA ALA A 145 10.77 0.72 -4.06
C ALA A 145 11.25 0.34 -5.48
N ASN A 146 12.50 -0.11 -5.61
CA ASN A 146 13.11 -0.53 -6.88
C ASN A 146 12.64 -1.90 -7.36
N HIS A 147 11.96 -2.69 -6.51
CA HIS A 147 11.33 -3.95 -6.90
C HIS A 147 10.20 -3.73 -7.92
N PHE A 148 9.51 -2.58 -7.82
CA PHE A 148 8.32 -2.30 -8.60
C PHE A 148 8.60 -1.49 -9.87
N HIS A 149 7.67 -1.59 -10.82
CA HIS A 149 7.58 -0.64 -11.91
C HIS A 149 7.42 0.81 -11.38
N TYR A 150 8.02 1.80 -12.06
CA TYR A 150 7.96 3.22 -11.65
C TYR A 150 6.54 3.83 -11.69
N ARG A 151 5.74 3.42 -12.68
CA ARG A 151 4.28 3.62 -12.72
C ARG A 151 3.57 2.69 -11.74
N LYS A 152 2.48 3.21 -11.21
CA LYS A 152 1.66 2.62 -10.17
C LYS A 152 0.21 2.62 -10.64
N ILE A 153 -0.58 1.67 -10.18
CA ILE A 153 -2.03 1.65 -10.40
C ILE A 153 -2.68 2.31 -9.19
N ASP A 154 -3.00 3.60 -9.32
CA ASP A 154 -3.75 4.32 -8.30
C ASP A 154 -5.24 4.09 -8.51
N ILE A 155 -5.85 3.31 -7.60
CA ILE A 155 -7.26 2.95 -7.68
C ILE A 155 -8.15 4.17 -7.43
N SER A 156 -7.72 5.09 -6.57
CA SER A 156 -8.44 6.33 -6.28
C SER A 156 -8.60 7.21 -7.53
N ALA A 157 -7.66 7.12 -8.49
CA ALA A 157 -7.78 7.82 -9.75
C ALA A 157 -9.01 7.37 -10.57
N ILE A 158 -9.42 6.09 -10.47
CA ILE A 158 -10.62 5.58 -11.13
C ILE A 158 -11.87 6.21 -10.52
N ALA A 159 -11.96 6.27 -9.19
CA ALA A 159 -13.06 6.93 -8.49
C ALA A 159 -13.17 8.43 -8.84
N LEU A 160 -12.03 9.12 -8.99
CA LEU A 160 -12.00 10.51 -9.43
C LEU A 160 -12.46 10.68 -10.88
N LEU A 161 -12.07 9.76 -11.78
CA LEU A 161 -12.53 9.75 -13.15
C LEU A 161 -14.04 9.50 -13.23
N GLU A 162 -14.57 8.57 -12.45
CA GLU A 162 -16.01 8.34 -12.35
C GLU A 162 -16.78 9.60 -11.93
N ARG A 163 -16.31 10.31 -10.90
CA ARG A 163 -16.96 11.56 -10.45
C ARG A 163 -16.91 12.68 -11.50
N THR A 164 -16.06 12.56 -12.50
CA THR A 164 -15.81 13.62 -13.49
C THR A 164 -16.15 13.17 -14.91
N ALA A 165 -15.19 12.56 -15.62
CA ALA A 165 -15.29 12.23 -17.04
C ALA A 165 -16.03 10.91 -17.33
N TRP A 166 -16.14 10.02 -16.35
CA TRP A 166 -16.73 8.68 -16.46
C TRP A 166 -18.03 8.53 -15.65
N ASN A 167 -18.74 9.62 -15.41
CA ASN A 167 -19.98 9.65 -14.61
C ASN A 167 -21.13 8.80 -15.18
N TRP A 168 -20.98 8.30 -16.42
CA TRP A 168 -21.90 7.43 -17.12
C TRP A 168 -21.61 5.94 -16.92
N VAL A 169 -20.47 5.57 -16.34
CA VAL A 169 -20.08 4.15 -16.17
C VAL A 169 -20.92 3.48 -15.08
N GLY A 170 -21.18 4.17 -13.97
CA GLY A 170 -21.97 3.65 -12.85
C GLY A 170 -21.28 2.50 -12.13
N PHE A 171 -20.04 2.71 -11.69
CA PHE A 171 -19.38 1.75 -10.83
C PHE A 171 -20.11 1.61 -9.50
N ASN A 172 -20.04 0.43 -8.91
CA ASN A 172 -20.62 0.13 -7.60
C ASN A 172 -19.61 -0.65 -6.76
N PRO A 173 -18.53 -0.01 -6.28
CA PRO A 173 -17.57 -0.67 -5.42
C PRO A 173 -18.24 -1.09 -4.09
N PRO A 174 -17.76 -2.16 -3.44
CA PRO A 174 -18.26 -2.55 -2.12
C PRO A 174 -18.14 -1.41 -1.10
N GLU A 175 -19.03 -1.39 -0.11
CA GLU A 175 -18.88 -0.48 1.02
C GLU A 175 -17.61 -0.84 1.82
N LYS A 176 -16.77 0.16 2.09
CA LYS A 176 -15.59 0.02 2.93
C LYS A 176 -16.01 -0.28 4.38
N GLN A 177 -15.36 -1.27 4.98
CA GLN A 177 -15.60 -1.67 6.36
C GLN A 177 -14.69 -0.91 7.34
N TYR A 178 -13.60 -0.31 6.85
CA TYR A 178 -12.62 0.45 7.64
C TYR A 178 -12.04 -0.42 8.76
N GLY A 179 -11.33 -1.47 8.37
CA GLY A 179 -10.73 -2.44 9.30
C GLY A 179 -9.60 -1.88 10.17
N HIS A 180 -9.12 -0.66 9.88
CA HIS A 180 -8.06 0.05 10.62
C HIS A 180 -6.75 -0.74 10.74
N THR A 181 -6.44 -1.57 9.75
CA THR A 181 -5.15 -2.24 9.59
C THR A 181 -4.75 -2.14 8.13
N ALA A 182 -3.46 -1.99 7.86
CA ALA A 182 -2.99 -1.82 6.49
C ALA A 182 -3.37 -3.01 5.58
N LEU A 183 -3.39 -4.23 6.14
CA LEU A 183 -3.78 -5.43 5.40
C LEU A 183 -5.27 -5.47 5.04
N ALA A 184 -6.15 -4.97 5.92
CA ALA A 184 -7.57 -4.86 5.61
C ALA A 184 -7.80 -3.81 4.53
N ASP A 185 -7.12 -2.66 4.62
CA ASP A 185 -7.32 -1.54 3.71
C ASP A 185 -6.80 -1.85 2.28
N ILE A 186 -5.68 -2.58 2.16
CA ILE A 186 -5.23 -3.06 0.85
C ILE A 186 -6.13 -4.17 0.27
N GLN A 187 -6.76 -4.97 1.13
CA GLN A 187 -7.74 -5.97 0.70
C GLN A 187 -9.01 -5.28 0.16
N GLU A 188 -9.51 -4.23 0.83
CA GLU A 188 -10.61 -3.41 0.34
C GLU A 188 -10.27 -2.73 -0.99
N SER A 189 -9.07 -2.18 -1.11
CA SER A 189 -8.56 -1.62 -2.37
C SER A 189 -8.59 -2.65 -3.51
N PHE A 190 -8.17 -3.88 -3.24
CA PHE A 190 -8.19 -4.95 -4.24
C PHE A 190 -9.62 -5.34 -4.65
N ASP A 191 -10.56 -5.38 -3.71
CA ASP A 191 -11.96 -5.67 -3.99
C ASP A 191 -12.64 -4.54 -4.77
N GLU A 192 -12.28 -3.28 -4.51
CA GLU A 192 -12.66 -2.11 -5.31
C GLU A 192 -12.15 -2.25 -6.77
N LEU A 193 -10.87 -2.56 -6.97
CA LEU A 193 -10.28 -2.78 -8.30
C LEU A 193 -10.98 -3.91 -9.08
N LYS A 194 -11.33 -5.00 -8.39
CA LYS A 194 -12.11 -6.10 -8.97
C LYS A 194 -13.51 -5.66 -9.38
N SER A 195 -14.19 -4.84 -8.58
CA SER A 195 -15.51 -4.31 -8.91
C SER A 195 -15.48 -3.42 -10.16
N TYR A 196 -14.49 -2.53 -10.27
CA TYR A 196 -14.29 -1.71 -11.46
C TYR A 196 -14.05 -2.56 -12.71
N THR A 197 -13.18 -3.56 -12.60
CA THR A 197 -12.88 -4.47 -13.71
C THR A 197 -14.11 -5.25 -14.17
N LYS A 198 -14.89 -5.79 -13.22
CA LYS A 198 -16.12 -6.52 -13.51
C LYS A 198 -17.18 -5.64 -14.19
N THR A 199 -17.32 -4.40 -13.76
CA THR A 199 -18.27 -3.45 -14.36
C THR A 199 -17.93 -3.23 -15.84
N LEU A 200 -16.67 -2.94 -16.16
CA LEU A 200 -16.23 -2.72 -17.53
C LEU A 200 -16.37 -3.99 -18.41
N GLN A 201 -16.07 -5.16 -17.87
CA GLN A 201 -16.28 -6.44 -18.56
C GLN A 201 -17.75 -6.65 -18.91
N THR A 202 -18.65 -6.44 -17.95
CA THR A 202 -20.10 -6.57 -18.14
C THR A 202 -20.62 -5.62 -19.22
N MET A 203 -20.13 -4.37 -19.25
CA MET A 203 -20.50 -3.42 -20.30
C MET A 203 -20.07 -3.89 -21.68
N ILE A 204 -18.84 -4.42 -21.81
CA ILE A 204 -18.32 -4.94 -23.08
C ILE A 204 -19.14 -6.15 -23.56
N GLU A 205 -19.52 -7.05 -22.66
CA GLU A 205 -20.35 -8.22 -22.98
C GLU A 205 -21.73 -7.80 -23.51
N ASN A 206 -22.36 -6.80 -22.87
CA ASN A 206 -23.67 -6.28 -23.28
C ASN A 206 -23.63 -5.55 -24.64
N MET A 207 -22.49 -4.97 -25.03
CA MET A 207 -22.32 -4.31 -26.34
C MET A 207 -22.05 -5.27 -27.50
N LYS A 208 -21.70 -6.53 -27.21
CA LYS A 208 -21.41 -7.56 -28.22
C LYS A 208 -22.66 -8.35 -28.65
N LEU A 209 -23.83 -8.02 -28.08
CA LEU A 209 -25.15 -8.53 -28.45
C LEU A 209 -25.88 -7.51 -29.33
#